data_AF-A0A540X3S1-F1
#
_entry.id   AF-A0A540X3S1-F1
#
_cell.length_a   1.000
_cell.length_b   1.000
_cell.length_c   1.000
_cell.angle_alpha   90.00
_cell.angle_beta   90.00
_cell.angle_gamma   90.00
#
_symmetry.space_group_name_H-M   'P 1'
#
loop_
_entity.id
_entity.type
_entity.pdbx_description
1 polymer ?
#
loop_
_entity_poly.entity_id
_entity_poly.type
_entity_poly.pdbx_seq_one_letter_code
_entity_poly.pdbx_strand_id
1 'polypeptide(L)'
;MRNLCLRCHRPESTCYCSQLPPRLDTRTRVVFLQHPRERRVAIGTARMAHLALANSELHHGVDFTGHTRLEELAADPGSVAVLFPGEDAISVEQARAHPPKTLIVVDGTWPQAKKVVARNPLLAGLPRIGFVPRRPSNYRIRAEPADHCVSTIEAVVEILGLLEGEPERFDTMLKAFEYMVDTQLGRQSTRTSPNRRRIHFGPWRPPQELRSLAEDFENLVVFYGEANAHPTGADIPPELVHVVACRPATGERFEAIIAPEQPLARSTTLHVELSEEVLRAGEPRVQALERFERFLRPDDELAVWTTFALDLLWSGGVQRRPARNVRLATARALEGKAGGVEHAMELLAGPDVPSWAPGRAGTRIRALESVLRVLVERGLAQEPMKRVKQQRTGTEG
;
A
#
# COMPACT_ATOMS: atom_id res chain seq x y z
N MET A 1 -19.06 22.96 1.76
CA MET A 1 -18.68 22.45 0.42
C MET A 1 -18.33 23.65 -0.46
N ARG A 2 -17.31 23.60 -1.31
CA ARG A 2 -17.00 24.72 -2.23
C ARG A 2 -17.70 24.45 -3.56
N ASN A 3 -18.40 25.42 -4.13
CA ASN A 3 -18.93 25.32 -5.49
C ASN A 3 -17.77 25.21 -6.49
N LEU A 4 -17.85 24.24 -7.38
CA LEU A 4 -16.84 23.97 -8.40
C LEU A 4 -17.40 24.38 -9.76
N CYS A 5 -16.59 25.07 -10.56
CA CYS A 5 -16.91 25.32 -11.96
C CYS A 5 -16.98 23.99 -12.72
N LEU A 6 -18.11 23.69 -13.36
CA LEU A 6 -18.28 22.47 -14.16
C LEU A 6 -17.36 22.44 -15.39
N ARG A 7 -16.89 23.61 -15.86
CA ARG A 7 -15.96 23.70 -16.99
C ARG A 7 -14.51 23.53 -16.60
N CYS A 8 -13.95 24.19 -15.57
CA CYS A 8 -12.53 24.04 -15.17
C CYS A 8 -12.28 23.09 -13.98
N HIS A 9 -13.33 22.68 -13.27
CA HIS A 9 -13.30 21.92 -12.00
C HIS A 9 -12.58 22.64 -10.84
N ARG A 10 -12.24 23.92 -10.99
CA ARG A 10 -11.72 24.76 -9.90
C ARG A 10 -12.86 25.30 -9.04
N PRO A 11 -12.63 25.64 -7.76
CA PRO A 11 -13.55 26.47 -7.01
C PRO A 11 -13.92 27.74 -7.80
N GLU A 12 -15.18 28.16 -7.75
CA GLU A 12 -15.64 29.35 -8.50
C GLU A 12 -14.76 30.58 -8.25
N SER A 13 -14.33 30.79 -6.99
CA SER A 13 -13.41 31.87 -6.59
C SER A 13 -12.01 31.84 -7.20
N THR A 14 -11.62 30.77 -7.89
CA THR A 14 -10.31 30.62 -8.58
C THR A 14 -10.46 30.00 -9.97
N CYS A 15 -11.66 30.09 -10.52
CA CYS A 15 -11.97 29.68 -11.88
C CYS A 15 -11.17 30.52 -12.89
N TYR A 16 -10.55 29.88 -13.88
CA TYR A 16 -9.81 30.55 -14.95
C TYR A 16 -10.58 30.56 -16.28
N CYS A 17 -11.81 30.05 -16.33
CA CYS A 17 -12.53 29.87 -17.60
C CYS A 17 -12.80 31.16 -18.36
N SER A 18 -12.94 32.30 -17.68
CA SER A 18 -13.10 33.62 -18.31
C SER A 18 -11.84 34.12 -18.99
N GLN A 19 -10.68 33.57 -18.63
CA GLN A 19 -9.38 33.91 -19.20
C GLN A 19 -8.98 33.00 -20.37
N LEU A 20 -9.76 31.93 -20.63
CA LEU A 20 -9.54 31.08 -21.80
C LEU A 20 -9.94 31.85 -23.06
N PRO A 21 -9.19 31.72 -24.17
CA PRO A 21 -9.64 32.25 -25.44
C PRO A 21 -10.90 31.53 -25.91
N PRO A 22 -11.64 32.08 -26.89
CA PRO A 22 -12.47 31.26 -27.76
C PRO A 22 -11.67 30.04 -28.22
N ARG A 23 -12.33 28.87 -28.34
CA ARG A 23 -11.61 27.64 -28.70
C ARG A 23 -10.87 27.86 -30.01
N LEU A 24 -9.55 27.66 -29.98
CA LEU A 24 -8.69 27.83 -31.14
C LEU A 24 -8.78 26.59 -32.02
N ASP A 25 -8.97 26.80 -33.31
CA ASP A 25 -8.81 25.74 -34.30
C ASP A 25 -7.33 25.42 -34.49
N THR A 26 -7.05 24.14 -34.76
CA THR A 26 -5.70 23.63 -35.03
C THR A 26 -5.73 22.67 -36.22
N ARG A 27 -4.71 22.78 -37.08
CA ARG A 27 -4.45 21.81 -38.14
C ARG A 27 -3.97 20.49 -37.55
N THR A 28 -3.17 20.55 -36.48
CA THR A 28 -2.73 19.39 -35.73
C THR A 28 -3.71 19.10 -34.59
N ARG A 29 -4.30 17.91 -34.58
CA ARG A 29 -5.12 17.42 -33.46
C ARG A 29 -4.23 17.17 -32.25
N VAL A 30 -4.67 17.55 -31.05
CA VAL A 30 -3.93 17.28 -29.81
C VAL A 30 -4.63 16.22 -28.96
N VAL A 31 -3.93 15.14 -28.63
CA VAL A 31 -4.44 14.05 -27.78
C VAL A 31 -3.65 14.02 -26.48
N PHE A 32 -4.26 14.41 -25.38
CA PHE A 32 -3.63 14.41 -24.06
C PHE A 32 -3.78 13.04 -23.39
N LEU A 33 -2.67 12.45 -22.95
CA LEU A 33 -2.62 11.27 -22.09
C LEU A 33 -2.21 11.70 -20.68
N GLN A 34 -3.19 11.96 -19.82
CA GLN A 34 -2.96 12.47 -18.48
C GLN A 34 -2.90 11.35 -17.44
N HIS A 35 -1.83 11.35 -16.64
CA HIS A 35 -1.70 10.42 -15.52
C HIS A 35 -2.83 10.65 -14.48
N PRO A 36 -3.50 9.61 -13.94
CA PRO A 36 -4.67 9.77 -13.08
C PRO A 36 -4.46 10.60 -11.81
N ARG A 37 -3.22 10.67 -11.31
CA ARG A 37 -2.87 11.52 -10.16
C ARG A 37 -2.97 13.02 -10.47
N GLU A 38 -2.77 13.42 -11.71
CA GLU A 38 -2.78 14.83 -12.12
C GLU A 38 -4.19 15.34 -12.43
N ARG A 39 -5.15 14.45 -12.74
CA ARG A 39 -6.57 14.78 -12.95
C ARG A 39 -7.17 15.64 -11.84
N ARG A 40 -6.75 15.41 -10.58
CA ARG A 40 -7.27 16.12 -9.39
C ARG A 40 -6.33 17.22 -8.91
N VAL A 41 -5.20 17.43 -9.56
CA VAL A 41 -4.27 18.49 -9.20
C VAL A 41 -4.90 19.82 -9.59
N ALA A 42 -5.17 20.67 -8.60
CA ALA A 42 -5.86 21.94 -8.80
C ALA A 42 -5.12 22.92 -9.72
N ILE A 43 -3.83 22.68 -9.97
CA ILE A 43 -2.95 23.49 -10.81
C ILE A 43 -2.52 22.75 -12.10
N GLY A 44 -3.16 21.62 -12.43
CA GLY A 44 -2.85 20.85 -13.65
C GLY A 44 -3.19 21.62 -14.93
N THR A 45 -2.28 21.58 -15.92
CA THR A 45 -2.32 22.43 -17.13
C THR A 45 -2.84 21.73 -18.38
N ALA A 46 -2.82 20.39 -18.49
CA ALA A 46 -3.36 19.68 -19.66
C ALA A 46 -4.84 19.98 -19.91
N ARG A 47 -5.65 19.99 -18.84
CA ARG A 47 -7.07 20.31 -18.95
C ARG A 47 -7.32 21.75 -19.40
N MET A 48 -6.45 22.67 -19.00
CA MET A 48 -6.50 24.06 -19.45
C MET A 48 -6.23 24.15 -20.95
N ALA A 49 -5.18 23.48 -21.43
CA ALA A 49 -4.86 23.39 -22.85
C ALA A 49 -6.01 22.76 -23.66
N HIS A 50 -6.56 21.63 -23.21
CA HIS A 50 -7.71 20.97 -23.83
C HIS A 50 -8.95 21.88 -23.93
N LEU A 51 -9.23 22.69 -22.91
CA LEU A 51 -10.37 23.62 -22.94
C LEU A 51 -10.19 24.82 -23.87
N ALA A 52 -8.95 25.12 -24.26
CA ALA A 52 -8.61 26.20 -25.17
C ALA A 52 -8.56 25.77 -26.65
N LEU A 53 -8.51 24.46 -26.92
CA LEU A 53 -8.43 23.92 -28.29
C LEU A 53 -9.78 23.32 -28.73
N ALA A 54 -10.15 23.55 -29.99
CA ALA A 54 -11.31 22.94 -30.62
C ALA A 54 -11.06 21.48 -31.00
N ASN A 55 -9.89 21.20 -31.58
CA ASN A 55 -9.50 19.88 -32.08
C ASN A 55 -8.57 19.16 -31.09
N SER A 56 -9.11 18.81 -29.91
CA SER A 56 -8.35 18.08 -28.90
C SER A 56 -9.15 17.03 -28.12
N GLU A 57 -8.45 16.00 -27.64
CA GLU A 57 -8.99 14.90 -26.83
C GLU A 57 -8.20 14.80 -25.50
N LEU A 58 -8.86 14.43 -24.40
CA LEU A 58 -8.20 14.24 -23.10
C LEU A 58 -8.57 12.88 -22.50
N HIS A 59 -7.58 11.98 -22.44
CA HIS A 59 -7.70 10.63 -21.91
C HIS A 59 -6.93 10.50 -20.60
N HIS A 60 -7.44 9.70 -19.66
CA HIS A 60 -6.79 9.48 -18.37
C HIS A 60 -6.37 8.01 -18.22
N GLY A 61 -5.11 7.77 -17.88
CA GLY A 61 -4.62 6.40 -17.77
C GLY A 61 -3.13 6.31 -17.49
N VAL A 62 -2.69 5.10 -17.17
CA VAL A 62 -1.26 4.75 -17.07
C VAL A 62 -0.91 3.69 -18.11
N ASP A 63 -1.84 2.78 -18.36
CA ASP A 63 -1.80 1.75 -19.38
C ASP A 63 -3.03 1.92 -20.28
N PHE A 64 -2.79 2.00 -21.58
CA PHE A 64 -3.76 2.22 -22.65
C PHE A 64 -3.75 1.04 -23.64
N THR A 65 -3.28 -0.14 -23.23
CA THR A 65 -3.43 -1.37 -24.00
C THR A 65 -4.92 -1.65 -24.24
N GLY A 66 -5.31 -1.93 -25.49
CA GLY A 66 -6.72 -2.12 -25.86
C GLY A 66 -7.52 -0.82 -26.02
N HIS A 67 -6.88 0.35 -25.95
CA HIS A 67 -7.56 1.64 -26.11
C HIS A 67 -7.80 1.91 -27.60
N THR A 68 -8.99 1.57 -28.10
CA THR A 68 -9.39 1.62 -29.51
C THR A 68 -8.94 2.88 -30.23
N ARG A 69 -9.19 4.06 -29.63
CA ARG A 69 -8.84 5.34 -30.24
C ARG A 69 -7.32 5.55 -30.43
N LEU A 70 -6.50 5.02 -29.52
CA LEU A 70 -5.04 5.15 -29.62
C LEU A 70 -4.46 4.10 -30.57
N GLU A 71 -5.08 2.92 -30.65
CA GLU A 71 -4.73 1.90 -31.63
C GLU A 71 -5.03 2.36 -33.06
N GLU A 72 -6.18 2.99 -33.29
CA GLU A 72 -6.52 3.64 -34.56
C GLU A 72 -5.50 4.69 -34.98
N LEU A 73 -5.09 5.56 -34.04
CA LEU A 73 -4.08 6.58 -34.30
C LEU A 73 -2.71 5.95 -34.60
N ALA A 74 -2.33 4.92 -33.84
CA ALA A 74 -1.05 4.24 -34.02
C ALA A 74 -0.96 3.41 -35.32
N ALA A 75 -2.09 3.11 -35.97
CA ALA A 75 -2.12 2.41 -37.26
C ALA A 75 -1.56 3.22 -38.43
N ASP A 76 -1.47 4.56 -38.30
CA ASP A 76 -0.83 5.46 -39.27
C ASP A 76 0.30 6.26 -38.60
N PRO A 77 1.47 5.62 -38.32
CA PRO A 77 2.56 6.25 -37.58
C PRO A 77 3.17 7.45 -38.32
N GLY A 78 2.96 7.58 -39.63
CA GLY A 78 3.40 8.73 -40.42
C GLY A 78 2.59 10.00 -40.17
N SER A 79 1.39 9.90 -39.60
CA SER A 79 0.53 11.05 -39.30
C SER A 79 0.40 11.37 -37.80
N VAL A 80 1.10 10.62 -36.94
CA VAL A 80 1.03 10.76 -35.49
C VAL A 80 2.41 10.92 -34.90
N ALA A 81 2.57 11.86 -33.98
CA ALA A 81 3.81 12.02 -33.22
C ALA A 81 3.53 12.16 -31.72
N VAL A 82 4.52 11.82 -30.89
CA VAL A 82 4.47 11.97 -29.43
C VAL A 82 5.33 13.15 -29.02
N LEU A 83 4.75 14.15 -28.35
CA LEU A 83 5.48 15.22 -27.70
C LEU A 83 6.14 14.69 -26.43
N PHE A 84 7.39 14.26 -26.54
CA PHE A 84 8.17 13.75 -25.42
C PHE A 84 9.66 13.82 -25.75
N PRO A 85 10.51 14.40 -24.89
CA PRO A 85 11.94 14.50 -25.16
C PRO A 85 12.60 13.11 -25.10
N GLY A 86 13.63 12.90 -25.92
CA GLY A 86 14.45 11.68 -25.96
C GLY A 86 15.57 11.82 -26.99
N GLU A 87 16.57 10.94 -26.91
CA GLU A 87 17.71 10.95 -27.83
C GLU A 87 17.27 10.70 -29.28
N ASP A 88 16.24 9.86 -29.48
CA ASP A 88 15.65 9.57 -30.80
C ASP A 88 14.55 10.56 -31.22
N ALA A 89 14.40 11.70 -30.54
CA ALA A 89 13.37 12.67 -30.90
C ALA A 89 13.77 13.42 -32.17
N ILE A 90 12.86 13.46 -33.15
CA ILE A 90 13.03 14.25 -34.37
C ILE A 90 13.00 15.73 -34.04
N SER A 91 13.73 16.51 -34.84
CA SER A 91 13.76 17.96 -34.69
C SER A 91 12.42 18.58 -35.10
N VAL A 92 12.16 19.78 -34.60
CA VAL A 92 10.97 20.54 -34.98
C VAL A 92 10.98 20.86 -36.47
N GLU A 93 12.14 21.14 -37.05
CA GLU A 93 12.30 21.43 -38.48
C GLU A 93 11.89 20.22 -39.33
N GLN A 94 12.29 19.01 -38.91
CA GLN A 94 11.87 17.76 -39.55
C GLN A 94 10.35 17.57 -39.43
N ALA A 95 9.80 17.80 -38.24
CA ALA A 95 8.36 17.72 -38.01
C ALA A 95 7.58 18.77 -38.82
N ARG A 96 8.12 19.98 -39.06
CA ARG A 96 7.48 21.01 -39.89
C ARG A 96 7.47 20.68 -41.37
N ALA A 97 8.48 19.97 -41.87
CA ALA A 97 8.51 19.50 -43.25
C ALA A 97 7.40 18.47 -43.52
N HIS A 98 7.07 17.65 -42.52
CA HIS A 98 5.98 16.67 -42.57
C HIS A 98 5.13 16.72 -41.29
N PRO A 99 4.25 17.73 -41.13
CA PRO A 99 3.51 17.95 -39.89
C PRO A 99 2.61 16.76 -39.53
N PRO A 100 2.65 16.28 -38.28
CA PRO A 100 1.74 15.24 -37.84
C PRO A 100 0.31 15.78 -37.86
N LYS A 101 -0.63 14.95 -38.32
CA LYS A 101 -2.07 15.21 -38.19
C LYS A 101 -2.50 15.14 -36.73
N THR A 102 -1.84 14.31 -35.92
CA THR A 102 -2.13 14.18 -34.48
C THR A 102 -0.85 14.23 -33.65
N LEU A 103 -0.87 15.07 -32.61
CA LEU A 103 0.18 15.16 -31.59
C LEU A 103 -0.33 14.58 -30.27
N ILE A 104 0.29 13.51 -29.81
CA ILE A 104 0.05 12.91 -28.51
C ILE A 104 0.90 13.63 -27.46
N VAL A 105 0.28 14.20 -26.43
CA VAL A 105 0.94 14.94 -25.35
C VAL A 105 0.78 14.18 -24.04
N VAL A 106 1.89 13.76 -23.44
CA VAL A 106 1.86 13.02 -22.17
C VAL A 106 1.92 14.00 -20.99
N ASP A 107 0.93 13.96 -20.11
CA ASP A 107 0.80 14.87 -18.97
C ASP A 107 1.05 14.19 -17.62
N GLY A 108 2.01 14.75 -16.88
CA GLY A 108 2.18 14.58 -15.44
C GLY A 108 3.58 14.95 -14.97
N THR A 109 3.89 14.76 -13.68
CA THR A 109 5.30 14.91 -13.22
C THR A 109 6.24 14.06 -14.09
N TRP A 110 7.50 14.45 -14.22
CA TRP A 110 8.51 13.68 -14.98
C TRP A 110 8.49 12.15 -14.74
N PRO A 111 8.49 11.63 -13.48
CA PRO A 111 8.38 10.19 -13.26
C PRO A 111 7.05 9.58 -13.72
N GLN A 112 5.94 10.33 -13.63
CA GLN A 112 4.62 9.89 -14.08
C GLN A 112 4.54 9.85 -15.60
N ALA A 113 5.01 10.89 -16.30
CA ALA A 113 5.02 10.94 -17.75
C ALA A 113 5.92 9.84 -18.34
N LYS A 114 7.13 9.67 -17.79
CA LYS A 114 8.01 8.53 -18.13
C LYS A 114 7.33 7.18 -17.93
N LYS A 115 6.55 7.02 -16.85
CA LYS A 115 5.80 5.80 -16.58
C LYS A 115 4.69 5.56 -17.61
N VAL A 116 3.96 6.59 -18.01
CA VAL A 116 2.96 6.48 -19.10
C VAL A 116 3.66 6.05 -20.38
N VAL A 117 4.73 6.71 -20.80
CA VAL A 117 5.47 6.31 -22.02
C VAL A 117 5.97 4.86 -21.92
N ALA A 118 6.60 4.48 -20.81
CA ALA A 118 7.17 3.14 -20.62
C ALA A 118 6.13 2.02 -20.57
N ARG A 119 4.88 2.32 -20.17
CA ARG A 119 3.81 1.32 -20.04
C ARG A 119 3.00 1.11 -21.30
N ASN A 120 3.22 1.91 -22.34
CA ASN A 120 2.43 1.88 -23.56
C ASN A 120 3.34 1.61 -24.76
N PRO A 121 3.56 0.32 -25.13
CA PRO A 121 4.41 -0.04 -26.26
C PRO A 121 4.02 0.64 -27.57
N LEU A 122 2.73 0.92 -27.78
CA LEU A 122 2.23 1.65 -28.95
C LEU A 122 2.87 3.05 -29.10
N LEU A 123 3.23 3.72 -27.99
CA LEU A 123 3.90 5.02 -28.03
C LEU A 123 5.39 4.91 -28.38
N ALA A 124 6.00 3.74 -28.19
CA ALA A 124 7.40 3.51 -28.55
C ALA A 124 7.58 3.38 -30.06
N GLY A 125 6.56 2.93 -30.80
CA GLY A 125 6.57 2.83 -32.25
C GLY A 125 6.28 4.13 -33.00
N LEU A 126 5.98 5.23 -32.29
CA LEU A 126 5.63 6.52 -32.89
C LEU A 126 6.82 7.49 -32.86
N PRO A 127 6.96 8.36 -33.87
CA PRO A 127 8.00 9.39 -33.87
C PRO A 127 7.82 10.33 -32.68
N ARG A 128 8.92 10.67 -32.01
CA ARG A 128 8.93 11.61 -30.89
C ARG A 128 9.37 12.97 -31.36
N ILE A 129 8.70 14.02 -30.90
CA ILE A 129 9.13 15.40 -31.14
C ILE A 129 9.62 15.99 -29.83
N GLY A 130 10.85 16.49 -29.85
CA GLY A 130 11.44 17.31 -28.80
C GLY A 130 11.65 18.72 -29.32
N PHE A 131 11.60 19.70 -28.44
CA PHE A 131 11.89 21.09 -28.80
C PHE A 131 12.56 21.80 -27.64
N VAL A 132 13.24 22.90 -27.95
CA VAL A 132 13.73 23.85 -26.95
C VAL A 132 12.74 25.01 -26.89
N PRO A 133 12.14 25.31 -25.72
CA PRO A 133 11.16 26.38 -25.62
C PRO A 133 11.80 27.75 -25.88
N ARG A 134 11.05 28.66 -26.51
CA ARG A 134 11.53 30.04 -26.78
C ARG A 134 11.82 30.84 -25.51
N ARG A 135 11.19 30.48 -24.40
CA ARG A 135 11.25 31.18 -23.11
C ARG A 135 11.23 30.15 -21.96
N PRO A 136 11.86 30.45 -20.81
CA PRO A 136 11.73 29.62 -19.61
C PRO A 136 10.28 29.54 -19.14
N SER A 137 9.96 28.48 -18.37
CA SER A 137 8.60 28.32 -17.84
C SER A 137 8.21 29.45 -16.89
N ASN A 138 6.98 29.96 -17.06
CA ASN A 138 6.34 30.88 -16.13
C ASN A 138 5.60 30.14 -14.99
N TYR A 139 5.84 28.83 -14.80
CA TYR A 139 5.18 28.03 -13.76
C TYR A 139 5.73 28.28 -12.35
N ARG A 140 5.78 29.54 -11.90
CA ARG A 140 6.42 30.01 -10.65
C ARG A 140 5.94 29.36 -9.34
N ILE A 141 4.88 28.56 -9.38
CA ILE A 141 4.30 27.86 -8.23
C ILE A 141 4.64 26.36 -8.18
N ARG A 142 5.37 25.83 -9.17
CA ARG A 142 5.87 24.45 -9.24
C ARG A 142 7.33 24.49 -9.68
N ALA A 143 8.19 23.73 -8.99
CA ALA A 143 9.59 23.64 -9.39
C ALA A 143 9.72 22.73 -10.62
N GLU A 144 10.36 23.24 -11.67
CA GLU A 144 10.75 22.47 -12.86
C GLU A 144 12.20 21.98 -12.71
N PRO A 145 12.54 20.80 -13.25
CA PRO A 145 13.86 20.20 -13.03
C PRO A 145 15.00 20.83 -13.84
N ALA A 146 14.67 21.60 -14.88
CA ALA A 146 15.63 22.34 -15.72
C ALA A 146 14.93 23.48 -16.46
N ASP A 147 15.68 24.48 -16.94
CA ASP A 147 15.12 25.69 -17.57
C ASP A 147 14.35 25.42 -18.88
N HIS A 148 14.66 24.32 -19.56
CA HIS A 148 13.98 23.89 -20.78
C HIS A 148 12.70 23.06 -20.49
N CYS A 149 12.41 22.76 -19.22
CA CYS A 149 11.19 22.06 -18.83
C CYS A 149 10.07 23.08 -18.63
N VAL A 150 9.01 22.93 -19.41
CA VAL A 150 7.83 23.80 -19.36
C VAL A 150 6.58 23.00 -18.99
N SER A 151 5.56 23.69 -18.49
CA SER A 151 4.27 23.05 -18.20
C SER A 151 3.60 22.53 -19.47
N THR A 152 2.64 21.61 -19.32
CA THR A 152 1.95 21.00 -20.47
C THR A 152 1.28 22.02 -21.39
N ILE A 153 0.72 23.11 -20.84
CA ILE A 153 0.09 24.14 -21.69
C ILE A 153 1.14 24.96 -22.44
N GLU A 154 2.24 25.31 -21.80
CA GLU A 154 3.37 25.98 -22.45
C GLU A 154 3.96 25.09 -23.54
N ALA A 155 4.11 23.79 -23.29
CA ALA A 155 4.58 22.83 -24.27
C ALA A 155 3.69 22.77 -25.52
N VAL A 156 2.36 22.76 -25.31
CA VAL A 156 1.39 22.76 -26.41
C VAL A 156 1.41 24.08 -27.19
N VAL A 157 1.53 25.22 -26.51
CA VAL A 157 1.63 26.54 -27.17
C VAL A 157 2.87 26.63 -28.04
N GLU A 158 4.02 26.26 -27.50
CA GLU A 158 5.29 26.30 -28.23
C GLU A 158 5.26 25.36 -29.44
N ILE A 159 4.87 24.10 -29.27
CA ILE A 159 4.93 23.13 -30.37
C ILE A 159 3.90 23.43 -31.46
N LEU A 160 2.67 23.86 -31.12
CA LEU A 160 1.69 24.22 -32.14
C LEU A 160 2.10 25.49 -32.88
N GLY A 161 2.68 26.48 -32.17
CA GLY A 161 3.23 27.67 -32.80
C GLY A 161 4.34 27.35 -33.80
N LEU A 162 5.21 26.41 -33.44
CA LEU A 162 6.28 25.92 -34.31
C LEU A 162 5.75 25.12 -35.51
N LEU A 163 4.83 24.18 -35.29
CA LEU A 163 4.27 23.33 -36.34
C LEU A 163 3.38 24.13 -37.32
N GLU A 164 2.57 25.06 -36.80
CA GLU A 164 1.60 25.79 -37.60
C GLU A 164 2.11 27.15 -38.10
N GLY A 165 3.26 27.64 -37.64
CA GLY A 165 3.86 28.88 -38.14
C GLY A 165 3.15 30.17 -37.70
N GLU A 166 2.28 30.09 -36.68
CA GLU A 166 1.54 31.22 -36.10
C GLU A 166 1.69 31.23 -34.57
N PRO A 167 2.90 31.40 -34.02
CA PRO A 167 3.15 31.26 -32.58
C PRO A 167 2.32 32.22 -31.72
N GLU A 168 2.11 33.46 -32.16
CA GLU A 168 1.36 34.47 -31.42
C GLU A 168 -0.12 34.09 -31.24
N ARG A 169 -0.67 33.27 -32.14
CA ARG A 169 -2.05 32.77 -32.03
C ARG A 169 -2.24 31.96 -30.75
N PHE A 170 -1.28 31.09 -30.46
CA PHE A 170 -1.34 30.16 -29.34
C PHE A 170 -0.92 30.80 -28.01
N ASP A 171 -0.12 31.87 -28.03
CA ASP A 171 0.25 32.63 -26.83
C ASP A 171 -1.00 33.10 -26.04
N THR A 172 -2.15 33.29 -26.70
CA THR A 172 -3.42 33.62 -26.05
C THR A 172 -3.90 32.57 -25.04
N MET A 173 -3.51 31.30 -25.19
CA MET A 173 -3.82 30.21 -24.25
C MET A 173 -3.13 30.41 -22.89
N LEU A 174 -1.99 31.11 -22.86
CA LEU A 174 -1.21 31.34 -21.65
C LEU A 174 -1.87 32.32 -20.67
N LYS A 175 -2.83 33.14 -21.11
CA LYS A 175 -3.57 34.07 -20.23
C LYS A 175 -4.24 33.36 -19.05
N ALA A 176 -4.89 32.22 -19.32
CA ALA A 176 -5.51 31.42 -18.27
C ALA A 176 -4.50 30.77 -17.32
N PHE A 177 -3.31 30.44 -17.85
CA PHE A 177 -2.21 29.87 -17.09
C PHE A 177 -1.58 30.91 -16.16
N GLU A 178 -1.25 32.08 -16.71
CA GLU A 178 -0.73 33.24 -15.98
C GLU A 178 -1.68 33.65 -14.84
N TYR A 179 -2.96 33.81 -15.15
CA TYR A 179 -3.99 34.09 -14.13
C TYR A 179 -4.01 33.03 -13.02
N MET A 180 -3.87 31.75 -13.36
CA MET A 180 -3.85 30.66 -12.38
C MET A 180 -2.60 30.72 -11.48
N VAL A 181 -1.43 31.01 -12.06
CA VAL A 181 -0.17 31.19 -11.34
C VAL A 181 -0.25 32.41 -10.40
N ASP A 182 -0.68 33.56 -10.91
CA ASP A 182 -0.79 34.80 -10.12
C ASP A 182 -1.82 34.67 -9.00
N THR A 183 -2.97 34.05 -9.27
CA THR A 183 -3.99 33.76 -8.24
C THR A 183 -3.42 32.88 -7.13
N GLN A 184 -2.59 31.91 -7.48
CA GLN A 184 -1.98 31.01 -6.49
C GLN A 184 -0.89 31.71 -5.67
N LEU A 185 -0.03 32.52 -6.30
CA LEU A 185 0.99 33.32 -5.62
C LEU A 185 0.35 34.33 -4.66
N GLY A 186 -0.69 35.05 -5.10
CA GLY A 186 -1.43 35.99 -4.26
C GLY A 186 -2.09 35.32 -3.06
N ARG A 187 -2.59 34.09 -3.22
CA ARG A 187 -3.14 33.32 -2.08
C ARG A 187 -2.07 32.76 -1.15
N GLN A 188 -0.87 32.46 -1.65
CA GLN A 188 0.24 32.03 -0.82
C GLN A 188 0.75 33.17 0.07
N SER A 189 0.84 34.39 -0.46
CA SER A 189 1.28 35.57 0.30
C SER A 189 0.30 35.97 1.41
N THR A 190 -1.01 35.73 1.23
CA THR A 190 -2.04 36.02 2.24
C THR A 190 -2.33 34.84 3.18
N ARG A 191 -1.56 33.74 3.10
CA ARG A 191 -1.86 32.50 3.85
C ARG A 191 -1.33 32.58 5.28
N THR A 192 -2.23 32.69 6.26
CA THR A 192 -1.88 32.71 7.70
C THR A 192 -1.70 31.32 8.32
N SER A 193 -2.15 30.25 7.65
CA SER A 193 -2.03 28.89 8.17
C SER A 193 -0.61 28.32 8.00
N PRO A 194 -0.10 27.48 8.92
CA PRO A 194 1.20 26.85 8.76
C PRO A 194 1.27 26.04 7.45
N ASN A 195 2.45 25.95 6.83
CA ASN A 195 2.64 25.13 5.64
C ASN A 195 2.22 23.68 5.93
N ARG A 196 1.59 23.02 4.95
CA ARG A 196 1.25 21.59 5.05
C ARG A 196 2.57 20.86 5.36
N ARG A 197 2.70 20.29 6.57
CA ARG A 197 3.94 19.63 6.98
C ARG A 197 4.35 18.63 5.90
N ARG A 198 5.52 18.84 5.31
CA ARG A 198 6.18 17.84 4.49
C ARG A 198 6.42 16.67 5.43
N ILE A 199 5.66 15.58 5.28
CA ILE A 199 5.88 14.38 6.08
C ILE A 199 7.25 13.86 5.65
N HIS A 200 8.26 14.11 6.47
CA HIS A 200 9.56 13.50 6.30
C HIS A 200 9.34 12.02 6.63
N PHE A 201 9.42 11.16 5.62
CA PHE A 201 9.51 9.73 5.88
C PHE A 201 10.88 9.54 6.54
N GLY A 202 10.89 9.28 7.85
CA GLY A 202 12.09 8.85 8.53
C GLY A 202 12.63 7.54 7.92
N PRO A 203 13.81 7.07 8.36
CA PRO A 203 14.30 5.77 7.97
C PRO A 203 13.22 4.70 8.22
N TRP A 204 13.09 3.75 7.31
CA TRP A 204 12.12 2.67 7.44
C TRP A 204 12.35 1.93 8.75
N ARG A 205 11.25 1.51 9.40
CA ARG A 205 11.29 0.67 10.59
C ARG A 205 10.24 -0.43 10.45
N PRO A 206 10.47 -1.63 11.01
CA PRO A 206 9.44 -2.68 11.05
C PRO A 206 8.17 -2.18 11.76
N PRO A 207 6.99 -2.74 11.48
CA PRO A 207 5.76 -2.43 12.23
C PRO A 207 5.97 -2.54 13.75
N GLN A 208 5.28 -1.69 14.53
CA GLN A 208 5.44 -1.63 15.98
C GLN A 208 5.19 -2.98 16.65
N GLU A 209 4.21 -3.74 16.16
CA GLU A 209 3.85 -5.05 16.67
C GLU A 209 4.98 -6.08 16.52
N LEU A 210 5.85 -5.94 15.52
CA LEU A 210 7.03 -6.79 15.35
C LEU A 210 8.19 -6.30 16.23
N ARG A 211 8.39 -4.98 16.27
CA ARG A 211 9.46 -4.39 17.07
C ARG A 211 9.27 -4.66 18.56
N SER A 212 8.06 -4.53 19.09
CA SER A 212 7.81 -4.80 20.51
C SER A 212 8.10 -6.26 20.88
N LEU A 213 7.81 -7.21 19.98
CA LEU A 213 8.16 -8.62 20.22
C LEU A 213 9.68 -8.84 20.27
N ALA A 214 10.43 -8.10 19.45
CA ALA A 214 11.88 -8.18 19.42
C ALA A 214 12.53 -7.46 20.62
N GLU A 215 12.01 -6.30 21.00
CA GLU A 215 12.49 -5.51 22.14
C GLU A 215 12.35 -6.28 23.46
N ASP A 216 11.24 -7.00 23.65
CA ASP A 216 10.93 -7.72 24.88
C ASP A 216 11.21 -9.24 24.82
N PHE A 217 11.90 -9.73 23.78
CA PHE A 217 12.02 -11.16 23.47
C PHE A 217 12.49 -12.05 24.65
N GLU A 218 13.43 -11.55 25.45
CA GLU A 218 13.98 -12.25 26.63
C GLU A 218 12.92 -12.55 27.71
N ASN A 219 11.88 -11.71 27.78
CA ASN A 219 10.81 -11.77 28.78
C ASN A 219 9.54 -12.43 28.22
N LEU A 220 9.52 -12.84 26.96
CA LEU A 220 8.36 -13.49 26.37
C LEU A 220 8.28 -14.97 26.77
N VAL A 221 7.13 -15.34 27.32
CA VAL A 221 6.73 -16.73 27.55
C VAL A 221 5.62 -17.08 26.58
N VAL A 222 5.90 -17.98 25.64
CA VAL A 222 4.88 -18.49 24.73
C VAL A 222 3.94 -19.39 25.52
N PHE A 223 2.65 -19.11 25.47
CA PHE A 223 1.63 -19.88 26.18
C PHE A 223 0.57 -20.40 25.22
N TYR A 224 0.21 -21.67 25.40
CA TYR A 224 -0.92 -22.30 24.73
C TYR A 224 -1.60 -23.27 25.70
N GLY A 225 -2.93 -23.39 25.57
CA GLY A 225 -3.71 -24.32 26.37
C GLY A 225 -4.88 -24.90 25.59
N GLU A 226 -5.17 -26.16 25.87
CA GLU A 226 -6.37 -26.84 25.40
C GLU A 226 -7.40 -26.93 26.53
N ALA A 227 -8.67 -26.87 26.15
CA ALA A 227 -9.77 -26.84 27.10
C ALA A 227 -10.76 -27.98 26.86
N ASN A 228 -11.31 -28.51 27.95
CA ASN A 228 -12.55 -29.26 27.92
C ASN A 228 -13.69 -28.24 27.79
N ALA A 229 -14.22 -28.10 26.57
CA ALA A 229 -15.28 -27.16 26.25
C ALA A 229 -16.49 -27.89 25.66
N HIS A 230 -17.68 -27.59 26.18
CA HIS A 230 -18.93 -28.20 25.76
C HIS A 230 -19.64 -27.39 24.67
N PRO A 231 -20.53 -28.03 23.87
CA PRO A 231 -21.37 -27.31 22.93
C PRO A 231 -22.20 -26.22 23.61
N THR A 232 -22.52 -25.16 22.85
CA THR A 232 -23.36 -24.06 23.30
C THR A 232 -24.69 -24.60 23.87
N GLY A 233 -25.00 -24.24 25.11
CA GLY A 233 -26.23 -24.66 25.80
C GLY A 233 -26.09 -25.80 26.81
N ALA A 234 -24.90 -26.40 26.96
CA ALA A 234 -24.66 -27.48 27.93
C ALA A 234 -24.60 -27.04 29.40
N ASP A 235 -24.57 -25.73 29.68
CA ASP A 235 -24.43 -25.11 31.02
C ASP A 235 -23.27 -25.67 31.87
N ILE A 236 -22.22 -26.16 31.20
CA ILE A 236 -20.98 -26.62 31.84
C ILE A 236 -19.87 -25.63 31.45
N PRO A 237 -19.20 -25.00 32.44
CA PRO A 237 -18.14 -24.05 32.13
C PRO A 237 -16.93 -24.75 31.51
N PRO A 238 -16.24 -24.12 30.54
CA PRO A 238 -15.00 -24.65 30.01
C PRO A 238 -13.88 -24.61 31.06
N GLU A 239 -13.00 -25.60 31.01
CA GLU A 239 -11.83 -25.72 31.90
C GLU A 239 -10.58 -26.11 31.11
N LEU A 240 -9.40 -25.73 31.62
CA LEU A 240 -8.13 -26.16 31.04
C LEU A 240 -7.86 -27.63 31.35
N VAL A 241 -7.45 -28.40 30.34
CA VAL A 241 -7.08 -29.82 30.49
C VAL A 241 -5.67 -30.14 30.00
N HIS A 242 -5.04 -29.23 29.26
CA HIS A 242 -3.63 -29.33 28.90
C HIS A 242 -3.04 -27.94 28.74
N VAL A 243 -2.00 -27.63 29.51
CA VAL A 243 -1.29 -26.35 29.51
C VAL A 243 0.16 -26.57 29.12
N VAL A 244 0.64 -25.80 28.14
CA VAL A 244 2.02 -25.82 27.69
C VAL A 244 2.55 -24.39 27.57
N ALA A 245 3.79 -24.20 27.97
CA ALA A 245 4.50 -22.94 27.75
C ALA A 245 6.00 -23.14 27.54
N CYS A 246 6.62 -22.21 26.84
CA CYS A 246 8.08 -22.16 26.73
C CYS A 246 8.59 -20.73 26.77
N ARG A 247 9.83 -20.57 27.23
CA ARG A 247 10.60 -19.33 27.09
C ARG A 247 11.57 -19.51 25.92
N PRO A 248 11.31 -18.92 24.74
CA PRO A 248 12.15 -19.16 23.56
C PRO A 248 13.60 -18.70 23.72
N ALA A 249 13.84 -17.69 24.55
CA ALA A 249 15.18 -17.13 24.78
C ALA A 249 16.11 -18.10 25.53
N THR A 250 15.59 -18.88 26.48
CA THR A 250 16.38 -19.79 27.33
C THR A 250 16.15 -21.27 27.01
N GLY A 251 15.04 -21.60 26.37
CA GLY A 251 14.61 -22.98 26.13
C GLY A 251 13.89 -23.64 27.32
N GLU A 252 13.62 -22.91 28.40
CA GLU A 252 12.79 -23.41 29.51
C GLU A 252 11.39 -23.77 29.03
N ARG A 253 10.85 -24.87 29.53
CA ARG A 253 9.55 -25.44 29.11
C ARG A 253 8.71 -25.81 30.32
N PHE A 254 7.40 -25.72 30.14
CA PHE A 254 6.39 -26.11 31.09
C PHE A 254 5.34 -26.96 30.39
N GLU A 255 4.93 -28.05 31.03
CA GLU A 255 3.81 -28.89 30.63
C GLU A 255 3.02 -29.32 31.87
N ALA A 256 1.70 -29.28 31.75
CA ALA A 256 0.78 -29.90 32.69
C ALA A 256 -0.46 -30.43 31.96
N ILE A 257 -0.74 -31.73 32.10
CA ILE A 257 -2.04 -32.31 31.77
C ILE A 257 -2.88 -32.23 33.04
N ILE A 258 -4.02 -31.55 32.96
CA ILE A 258 -4.89 -31.25 34.10
C ILE A 258 -6.07 -32.21 34.07
N ALA A 259 -6.30 -32.91 35.19
CA ALA A 259 -7.48 -33.75 35.33
C ALA A 259 -8.77 -32.91 35.27
N PRO A 260 -9.74 -33.28 34.42
CA PRO A 260 -10.99 -32.52 34.28
C PRO A 260 -11.80 -32.59 35.57
N GLU A 261 -12.22 -31.44 36.08
CA GLU A 261 -13.14 -31.31 37.22
C GLU A 261 -14.60 -31.41 36.74
N GLN A 262 -14.85 -31.11 35.46
CA GLN A 262 -16.15 -31.25 34.81
C GLN A 262 -16.27 -32.58 34.06
N PRO A 263 -17.50 -33.01 33.72
CA PRO A 263 -17.67 -34.09 32.75
C PRO A 263 -16.93 -33.78 31.45
N LEU A 264 -16.24 -34.76 30.88
CA LEU A 264 -15.58 -34.60 29.59
C LEU A 264 -16.61 -34.44 28.47
N ALA A 265 -16.46 -33.41 27.65
CA ALA A 265 -17.25 -33.28 26.44
C ALA A 265 -16.87 -34.39 25.44
N ARG A 266 -17.85 -34.87 24.67
CA ARG A 266 -17.67 -35.97 23.71
C ARG A 266 -16.54 -35.72 22.70
N SER A 267 -16.29 -34.45 22.35
CA SER A 267 -15.27 -34.05 21.38
C SER A 267 -13.90 -33.76 21.99
N THR A 268 -13.77 -33.72 23.32
CA THR A 268 -12.54 -33.24 23.98
C THR A 268 -11.32 -34.10 23.62
N THR A 269 -11.42 -35.43 23.71
CA THR A 269 -10.30 -36.32 23.36
C THR A 269 -9.86 -36.18 21.90
N LEU A 270 -10.80 -35.92 20.98
CA LEU A 270 -10.52 -35.68 19.57
C LEU A 270 -9.85 -34.32 19.32
N HIS A 271 -10.26 -33.28 20.04
CA HIS A 271 -9.71 -31.93 19.86
C HIS A 271 -8.35 -31.76 20.53
N VAL A 272 -8.18 -32.32 21.73
CA VAL A 272 -6.92 -32.25 22.49
C VAL A 272 -5.90 -33.28 22.00
N GLU A 273 -6.37 -34.32 21.30
CA GLU A 273 -5.56 -35.43 20.79
C GLU A 273 -4.83 -36.18 21.92
N LEU A 274 -5.54 -36.38 23.04
CA LEU A 274 -5.13 -37.18 24.18
C LEU A 274 -6.27 -38.15 24.55
N SER A 275 -5.93 -39.35 25.04
CA SER A 275 -6.93 -40.32 25.47
C SER A 275 -7.63 -39.85 26.75
N GLU A 276 -8.85 -40.33 26.98
CA GLU A 276 -9.58 -40.06 28.22
C GLU A 276 -8.82 -40.53 29.45
N GLU A 277 -8.14 -41.68 29.36
CA GLU A 277 -7.29 -42.23 30.43
C GLU A 277 -6.16 -41.26 30.80
N VAL A 278 -5.48 -40.69 29.79
CA VAL A 278 -4.41 -39.71 30.00
C VAL A 278 -4.94 -38.42 30.62
N LEU A 279 -6.08 -37.91 30.13
CA LEU A 279 -6.70 -36.71 30.70
C LEU A 279 -7.11 -36.92 32.16
N ARG A 280 -7.76 -38.05 32.48
CA ARG A 280 -8.19 -38.36 33.85
C ARG A 280 -7.04 -38.63 34.81
N ALA A 281 -5.90 -39.09 34.30
CA ALA A 281 -4.68 -39.26 35.07
C ALA A 281 -3.87 -37.97 35.25
N GLY A 282 -4.34 -36.84 34.72
CA GLY A 282 -3.72 -35.53 34.89
C GLY A 282 -3.62 -35.09 36.35
N GLU A 283 -2.79 -34.07 36.61
CA GLU A 283 -2.65 -33.51 37.95
C GLU A 283 -3.83 -32.59 38.31
N PRO A 284 -4.13 -32.36 39.60
CA PRO A 284 -5.20 -31.44 40.00
C PRO A 284 -4.95 -30.02 39.49
N ARG A 285 -6.01 -29.33 39.04
CA ARG A 285 -5.94 -27.98 38.45
C ARG A 285 -5.17 -26.98 39.31
N VAL A 286 -5.44 -26.95 40.61
CA VAL A 286 -4.76 -26.03 41.54
C VAL A 286 -3.24 -26.24 41.54
N GLN A 287 -2.78 -27.50 41.57
CA GLN A 287 -1.35 -27.81 41.58
C GLN A 287 -0.67 -27.43 40.27
N ALA A 288 -1.33 -27.68 39.13
CA ALA A 288 -0.83 -27.29 37.81
C ALA A 288 -0.66 -25.78 37.69
N LEU A 289 -1.66 -25.01 38.14
CA LEU A 289 -1.64 -23.56 38.06
C LEU A 289 -0.63 -22.92 39.03
N GLU A 290 -0.43 -23.48 40.23
CA GLU A 290 0.63 -23.06 41.15
C GLU A 290 2.04 -23.35 40.61
N ARG A 291 2.22 -24.48 39.92
CA ARG A 291 3.48 -24.78 39.22
C ARG A 291 3.69 -23.81 38.06
N PHE A 292 2.64 -23.49 37.32
CA PHE A 292 2.70 -22.52 36.22
C PHE A 292 3.07 -21.12 36.73
N GLU A 293 2.47 -20.65 37.83
CA GLU A 293 2.82 -19.35 38.43
C GLU A 293 4.29 -19.31 38.86
N ARG A 294 4.82 -20.39 39.43
CA ARG A 294 6.25 -20.51 39.80
C ARG A 294 7.20 -20.58 38.62
N PHE A 295 6.73 -21.04 37.46
CA PHE A 295 7.51 -21.05 36.22
C PHE A 295 7.70 -19.63 35.67
N LEU A 296 6.74 -18.72 35.92
CA LEU A 296 6.82 -17.35 35.47
C LEU A 296 7.70 -16.47 36.36
N ARG A 297 8.49 -15.58 35.75
CA ARG A 297 9.31 -14.55 36.39
C ARG A 297 8.55 -13.24 36.47
N PRO A 298 8.82 -12.33 37.41
CA PRO A 298 8.03 -11.10 37.60
C PRO A 298 7.81 -10.26 36.33
N ASP A 299 8.83 -10.14 35.48
CA ASP A 299 8.80 -9.31 34.27
C ASP A 299 8.30 -10.05 33.01
N ASP A 300 7.85 -11.30 33.16
CA ASP A 300 7.37 -12.09 32.03
C ASP A 300 6.06 -11.56 31.44
N GLU A 301 6.02 -11.54 30.12
CA GLU A 301 4.79 -11.31 29.35
C GLU A 301 4.41 -12.57 28.57
N LEU A 302 3.10 -12.82 28.46
CA LEU A 302 2.60 -14.01 27.75
C LEU A 302 2.42 -13.73 26.26
N ALA A 303 3.07 -14.52 25.41
CA ALA A 303 2.87 -14.48 23.96
C ALA A 303 1.83 -15.54 23.55
N VAL A 304 0.68 -15.11 23.04
CA VAL A 304 -0.48 -15.98 22.77
C VAL A 304 -1.03 -15.83 21.36
N TRP A 305 -1.62 -16.90 20.81
CA TRP A 305 -2.30 -16.86 19.51
C TRP A 305 -3.74 -16.34 19.59
N THR A 306 -4.46 -16.73 20.63
CA THR A 306 -5.85 -16.32 20.95
C THR A 306 -5.99 -16.13 22.45
N THR A 307 -7.04 -15.46 22.91
CA THR A 307 -7.23 -15.14 24.33
C THR A 307 -7.99 -16.23 25.10
N PHE A 308 -8.68 -17.15 24.44
CA PHE A 308 -9.58 -18.10 25.13
C PHE A 308 -8.89 -18.90 26.24
N ALA A 309 -7.76 -19.55 25.96
CA ALA A 309 -7.01 -20.29 26.98
C ALA A 309 -6.39 -19.36 28.04
N LEU A 310 -6.02 -18.14 27.66
CA LEU A 310 -5.47 -17.12 28.55
C LEU A 310 -6.53 -16.64 29.56
N ASP A 311 -7.77 -16.46 29.10
CA ASP A 311 -8.89 -16.08 29.94
C ASP A 311 -9.20 -17.18 30.97
N LEU A 312 -9.11 -18.46 30.58
CA LEU A 312 -9.24 -19.60 31.49
C LEU A 312 -8.07 -19.72 32.48
N LEU A 313 -6.86 -19.42 32.04
CA LEU A 313 -5.67 -19.41 32.91
C LEU A 313 -5.85 -18.39 34.04
N TRP A 314 -6.28 -17.18 33.70
CA TRP A 314 -6.52 -16.12 34.66
C TRP A 314 -7.73 -16.36 35.55
N SER A 315 -8.83 -16.91 35.02
CA SER A 315 -9.97 -17.31 35.86
C SER A 315 -9.63 -18.46 36.79
N GLY A 316 -8.61 -19.25 36.44
CA GLY A 316 -8.06 -20.33 37.26
C GLY A 316 -7.21 -19.87 38.45
N GLY A 317 -6.87 -18.58 38.54
CA GLY A 317 -6.14 -18.01 39.68
C GLY A 317 -4.68 -17.65 39.42
N VAL A 318 -4.17 -17.86 38.20
CA VAL A 318 -2.86 -17.35 37.78
C VAL A 318 -2.90 -15.83 37.70
N GLN A 319 -1.87 -15.16 38.21
CA GLN A 319 -1.81 -13.70 38.25
C GLN A 319 -1.89 -13.10 36.84
N ARG A 320 -2.74 -12.09 36.66
CA ARG A 320 -2.85 -11.36 35.40
C ARG A 320 -1.58 -10.57 35.11
N ARG A 321 -1.10 -10.68 33.87
CA ARG A 321 0.12 -10.06 33.34
C ARG A 321 -0.10 -9.58 31.91
N PRO A 322 0.72 -8.66 31.38
CA PRO A 322 0.62 -8.27 29.98
C PRO A 322 0.73 -9.49 29.05
N ALA A 323 -0.04 -9.46 27.96
CA ALA A 323 -0.03 -10.50 26.95
C ALA A 323 0.07 -9.91 25.54
N ARG A 324 0.93 -10.48 24.72
CA ARG A 324 1.15 -10.12 23.32
C ARG A 324 0.36 -11.03 22.39
N ASN A 325 -0.44 -10.43 21.52
CA ASN A 325 -1.19 -11.15 20.51
C ASN A 325 -0.30 -11.43 19.29
N VAL A 326 0.31 -12.62 19.26
CA VAL A 326 1.22 -13.05 18.18
C VAL A 326 0.47 -13.13 16.85
N ARG A 327 -0.81 -13.54 16.85
CA ARG A 327 -1.62 -13.62 15.63
C ARG A 327 -1.78 -12.27 14.93
N LEU A 328 -1.93 -11.19 15.69
CA LEU A 328 -1.99 -9.83 15.13
C LEU A 328 -0.65 -9.43 14.49
N ALA A 329 0.46 -9.70 15.17
CA ALA A 329 1.79 -9.47 14.63
C ALA A 329 2.04 -10.30 13.35
N THR A 330 1.59 -11.56 13.31
CA THR A 330 1.63 -12.39 12.10
C THR A 330 0.82 -11.80 10.97
N ALA A 331 -0.41 -11.34 11.22
CA ALA A 331 -1.24 -10.71 10.20
C ALA A 331 -0.57 -9.46 9.61
N ARG A 332 0.15 -8.68 10.44
CA ARG A 332 0.97 -7.55 9.99
C ARG A 332 2.14 -8.00 9.12
N ALA A 333 2.88 -9.02 9.54
CA ALA A 333 4.01 -9.55 8.78
C ALA A 333 3.60 -10.14 7.42
N LEU A 334 2.40 -10.71 7.34
CA LEU A 334 1.84 -11.31 6.11
C LEU A 334 1.11 -10.30 5.22
N GLU A 335 0.89 -9.06 5.68
CA GLU A 335 -0.02 -8.09 5.04
C GLU A 335 -1.42 -8.69 4.73
N GLY A 336 -1.91 -9.61 5.59
CA GLY A 336 -3.05 -10.46 5.29
C GLY A 336 -3.58 -11.24 6.48
N LYS A 337 -4.44 -12.24 6.22
CA LYS A 337 -4.99 -13.10 7.28
C LYS A 337 -3.91 -14.06 7.77
N ALA A 338 -3.75 -14.17 9.10
CA ALA A 338 -2.82 -15.11 9.73
C ALA A 338 -3.31 -16.58 9.73
N GLY A 339 -4.64 -16.81 9.74
CA GLY A 339 -5.20 -18.16 9.82
C GLY A 339 -4.93 -18.85 11.17
N GLY A 340 -4.81 -20.18 11.14
CA GLY A 340 -4.33 -20.99 12.28
C GLY A 340 -2.81 -20.92 12.42
N VAL A 341 -2.29 -21.23 13.60
CA VAL A 341 -0.85 -21.05 13.90
C VAL A 341 0.06 -21.96 13.07
N GLU A 342 -0.36 -23.19 12.76
CA GLU A 342 0.41 -24.11 11.89
C GLU A 342 0.50 -23.58 10.46
N HIS A 343 -0.64 -23.12 9.91
CA HIS A 343 -0.65 -22.50 8.59
C HIS A 343 0.20 -21.22 8.54
N ALA A 344 0.17 -20.43 9.61
CA ALA A 344 1.03 -19.25 9.72
C ALA A 344 2.52 -19.62 9.75
N MET A 345 2.89 -20.70 10.44
CA MET A 345 4.27 -21.23 10.46
C MET A 345 4.72 -21.62 9.05
N GLU A 346 3.88 -22.34 8.29
CA GLU A 346 4.14 -22.71 6.90
C GLU A 346 4.34 -21.47 6.01
N LEU A 347 3.42 -20.51 6.07
CA LEU A 347 3.49 -19.28 5.27
C LEU A 347 4.76 -18.47 5.58
N LEU A 348 5.14 -18.40 6.85
CA LEU A 348 6.33 -17.66 7.28
C LEU A 348 7.64 -18.41 7.05
N ALA A 349 7.58 -19.69 6.64
CA ALA A 349 8.72 -20.60 6.57
C ALA A 349 9.51 -20.62 7.90
N GLY A 350 8.77 -20.75 9.01
CA GLY A 350 9.37 -20.72 10.35
C GLY A 350 10.37 -21.85 10.59
N PRO A 351 11.35 -21.64 11.49
CA PRO A 351 12.34 -22.66 11.82
C PRO A 351 11.66 -23.89 12.42
N ASP A 352 12.22 -25.06 12.17
CA ASP A 352 11.72 -26.26 12.83
C ASP A 352 12.07 -26.24 14.31
N VAL A 353 11.04 -26.41 15.15
CA VAL A 353 11.16 -26.49 16.60
C VAL A 353 10.87 -27.94 16.98
N PRO A 354 11.73 -28.63 17.75
CA PRO A 354 11.48 -30.01 18.15
C PRO A 354 10.19 -30.13 18.95
N SER A 355 9.43 -31.21 18.74
CA SER A 355 8.29 -31.53 19.60
C SER A 355 8.75 -31.93 20.99
N TRP A 356 8.02 -31.51 22.03
CA TRP A 356 8.38 -31.76 23.43
C TRP A 356 7.19 -31.97 24.36
N ALA A 357 5.96 -31.81 23.88
CA ALA A 357 4.73 -32.11 24.59
C ALA A 357 3.80 -32.94 23.69
N PRO A 358 2.93 -33.78 24.25
CA PRO A 358 2.03 -34.63 23.48
C PRO A 358 0.80 -33.87 22.97
N GLY A 359 0.01 -34.56 22.13
CA GLY A 359 -1.29 -34.08 21.65
C GLY A 359 -1.22 -32.77 20.86
N ARG A 360 -2.39 -32.15 20.71
CA ARG A 360 -2.54 -30.92 19.91
C ARG A 360 -1.80 -29.73 20.52
N ALA A 361 -1.78 -29.63 21.85
CA ALA A 361 -1.09 -28.55 22.54
C ALA A 361 0.40 -28.50 22.18
N GLY A 362 1.06 -29.66 22.12
CA GLY A 362 2.46 -29.80 21.68
C GLY A 362 2.69 -29.33 20.24
N THR A 363 1.80 -29.71 19.32
CA THR A 363 1.87 -29.25 17.92
C THR A 363 1.70 -27.73 17.82
N ARG A 364 0.75 -27.16 18.57
CA ARG A 364 0.41 -25.74 18.53
C ARG A 364 1.46 -24.85 19.18
N ILE A 365 2.02 -25.24 20.31
CA ILE A 365 3.08 -24.47 20.99
C ILE A 365 4.36 -24.44 20.15
N ARG A 366 4.70 -25.56 19.50
CA ARG A 366 5.80 -25.65 18.53
C ARG A 366 5.63 -24.65 17.39
N ALA A 367 4.46 -24.66 16.76
CA ALA A 367 4.16 -23.73 15.67
C ALA A 367 4.18 -22.27 16.14
N LEU A 368 3.68 -22.00 17.34
CA LEU A 368 3.65 -20.65 17.90
C LEU A 368 5.05 -20.13 18.23
N GLU A 369 5.93 -20.96 18.80
CA GLU A 369 7.33 -20.63 19.04
C GLU A 369 8.06 -20.34 17.72
N SER A 370 7.87 -21.20 16.71
CA SER A 370 8.47 -21.03 15.39
C SER A 370 8.04 -19.71 14.74
N VAL A 371 6.74 -19.40 14.74
CA VAL A 371 6.20 -18.13 14.24
C VAL A 371 6.79 -16.95 15.00
N LEU A 372 6.82 -17.00 16.34
CA LEU A 372 7.34 -15.90 17.15
C LEU A 372 8.80 -15.58 16.80
N ARG A 373 9.66 -16.59 16.62
CA ARG A 373 11.07 -16.39 16.24
C ARG A 373 11.21 -15.64 14.92
N VAL A 374 10.39 -15.96 13.91
CA VAL A 374 10.38 -15.22 12.62
C VAL A 374 9.91 -13.78 12.80
N LEU A 375 8.91 -13.55 13.65
CA LEU A 375 8.40 -12.19 13.89
C LEU A 375 9.42 -11.31 14.60
N VAL A 376 10.18 -11.89 15.54
CA VAL A 376 11.29 -11.23 16.23
C VAL A 376 12.39 -10.86 15.24
N GLU A 377 12.80 -11.78 14.37
CA GLU A 377 13.78 -11.48 13.30
C GLU A 377 13.31 -10.32 12.41
N ARG A 378 12.04 -10.35 11.99
CA ARG A 378 11.42 -9.26 11.22
C ARG A 378 11.33 -7.95 12.00
N GLY A 379 11.18 -8.02 13.33
CA GLY A 379 11.17 -6.88 14.24
C GLY A 379 12.53 -6.20 14.40
N LEU A 380 13.61 -6.96 14.20
CA LEU A 380 15.00 -6.47 14.22
C LEU A 380 15.50 -5.97 12.86
N ALA A 381 14.74 -6.18 11.78
CA ALA A 381 15.16 -5.84 10.44
C ALA A 381 15.42 -4.32 10.27
N GLN A 382 16.53 -3.99 9.62
CA GLN A 382 16.89 -2.60 9.28
C GLN A 382 16.34 -2.15 7.91
N GLU A 383 15.90 -3.12 7.09
CA GLU A 383 15.34 -2.90 5.76
C GLU A 383 14.09 -3.78 5.54
N PRO A 384 13.20 -3.39 4.61
CA PRO A 384 12.00 -4.19 4.32
C PRO A 384 12.34 -5.61 3.84
N MET A 385 11.92 -6.62 4.60
CA MET A 385 12.07 -8.02 4.19
C MET A 385 11.13 -8.38 3.02
N LYS A 386 11.54 -9.38 2.22
CA LYS A 386 10.72 -9.88 1.09
C LYS A 386 9.32 -10.25 1.57
N ARG A 387 8.33 -9.85 0.77
CA ARG A 387 6.92 -10.18 1.00
C ARG A 387 6.72 -11.68 0.92
N VAL A 388 6.00 -12.21 1.90
CA VAL A 388 5.45 -13.56 1.83
C VAL A 388 4.33 -13.53 0.81
N LYS A 389 4.54 -14.16 -0.36
CA LYS A 389 3.49 -14.28 -1.36
C LYS A 389 2.45 -15.27 -0.84
N GLN A 390 1.33 -14.78 -0.32
CA GLN A 390 0.15 -15.62 -0.18
C GLN A 390 -0.30 -16.02 -1.59
N GLN A 391 -0.24 -17.31 -1.93
CA GLN A 391 -0.94 -17.80 -3.11
C GLN A 391 -2.41 -17.47 -2.86
N ARG A 392 -2.96 -16.54 -3.64
CA ARG A 392 -4.41 -16.34 -3.69
C ARG A 392 -4.98 -17.63 -4.24
N THR A 393 -5.50 -18.49 -3.37
CA THR A 393 -6.45 -19.51 -3.80
C THR A 393 -7.61 -18.73 -4.42
N GLY A 394 -7.71 -18.81 -5.75
CA GLY A 394 -8.88 -18.31 -6.44
C GLY A 394 -10.08 -19.06 -5.88
N THR A 395 -10.99 -18.33 -5.24
CA THR A 395 -12.38 -18.79 -5.17
C THR A 395 -12.90 -18.75 -6.61
N GLU A 396 -12.80 -19.88 -7.30
CA GLU A 396 -13.78 -20.26 -8.30
C GLU A 396 -15.12 -20.41 -7.56
N GLY A 397 -16.10 -19.61 -7.97
CA GLY A 397 -17.45 -19.55 -7.44
C GLY A 397 -18.28 -18.62 -8.31
#